data_AF-A0A660UGS8-F1
#
_entry.id   AF-A0A660UGS8-F1
#
_cell.length_a   1.000
_cell.length_b   1.000
_cell.length_c   1.000
_cell.angle_alpha   90.00
_cell.angle_beta   90.00
_cell.angle_gamma   90.00
#
_symmetry.space_group_name_H-M   'P 1'
#
loop_
_entity.id
_entity.type
_entity.pdbx_description
1 polymer ?
#
loop_
_entity_poly.entity_id
_entity_poly.type
_entity_poly.pdbx_seq_one_letter_code
_entity_poly.pdbx_strand_id
1 'polypeptide(L)'
;MKKTPAKVYQDGDDTLIKVALKRRLPTAYPLKTHVDIVVIAPDGEKYLETRTENIYVARNVPGEGPSVKFFRKYIPGTLPENSTVIIECR
;
A
#
# COMPACT_ATOMS: atom_id res chain seq x y z
N MET A 1 -2.87 -7.09 13.74
CA MET A 1 -2.80 -6.51 12.37
C MET A 1 -1.72 -5.45 12.33
N LYS A 2 -0.80 -5.48 11.34
CA LYS A 2 0.24 -4.44 11.19
C LYS A 2 -0.20 -3.47 10.09
N LYS A 3 -0.45 -2.22 10.47
CA LYS A 3 -0.75 -1.12 9.54
C LYS A 3 0.54 -0.69 8.86
N THR A 4 0.59 -0.70 7.54
CA THR A 4 1.73 -0.18 6.78
C THR A 4 1.52 1.31 6.54
N PRO A 5 2.51 2.19 6.80
CA PRO A 5 2.35 3.61 6.54
C PRO A 5 2.12 3.85 5.06
N ALA A 6 1.06 4.57 4.76
CA ALA A 6 0.70 4.96 3.40
C ALA A 6 0.45 6.45 3.34
N LYS A 7 0.69 6.99 2.15
CA LYS A 7 0.40 8.38 1.83
C LYS A 7 -0.70 8.40 0.79
N VAL A 8 -1.71 9.22 1.05
CA VAL A 8 -2.85 9.45 0.16
C VAL A 8 -2.66 10.83 -0.44
N TYR A 9 -2.82 10.94 -1.75
CA TYR A 9 -2.69 12.17 -2.52
C TYR A 9 -3.90 12.32 -3.41
N GLN A 10 -4.35 13.56 -3.60
CA GLN A 10 -5.31 13.89 -4.65
C GLN A 10 -4.54 14.26 -5.92
N ASP A 11 -4.88 13.64 -7.04
CA ASP A 11 -4.26 13.85 -8.35
C ASP A 11 -5.37 14.11 -9.38
N GLY A 12 -5.79 15.37 -9.47
CA GLY A 12 -6.99 15.76 -10.23
C GLY A 12 -8.25 15.10 -9.65
N ASP A 13 -8.99 14.41 -10.51
CA ASP A 13 -10.22 13.69 -10.13
C ASP A 13 -9.94 12.34 -9.44
N ASP A 14 -8.70 11.87 -9.46
CA ASP A 14 -8.33 10.57 -8.92
C ASP A 14 -7.59 10.69 -7.58
N THR A 15 -7.73 9.67 -6.73
CA THR A 15 -6.94 9.53 -5.52
C THR A 15 -5.79 8.56 -5.73
N LEU A 16 -4.56 9.01 -5.50
CA LEU A 16 -3.36 8.18 -5.48
C LEU A 16 -3.03 7.70 -4.06
N ILE A 17 -3.06 6.39 -3.85
CA ILE A 17 -2.55 5.75 -2.65
C ILE A 17 -1.14 5.22 -2.92
N LYS A 18 -0.17 5.70 -2.13
CA LYS A 18 1.23 5.28 -2.20
C LYS A 18 1.64 4.56 -0.92
N VAL A 19 2.13 3.33 -1.06
CA VAL A 19 2.57 2.48 0.05
C VAL A 19 4.03 2.14 -0.09
N ALA A 20 4.82 2.29 0.97
CA ALA A 20 6.21 1.86 1.00
C ALA A 20 6.29 0.43 1.53
N LEU A 21 6.61 -0.52 0.64
CA LEU A 21 6.85 -1.91 1.01
C LEU A 21 8.34 -2.10 1.25
N LYS A 22 8.69 -2.44 2.49
CA LYS A 22 10.05 -2.75 2.89
C LYS A 22 10.10 -4.13 3.50
N ARG A 23 11.11 -4.89 3.09
CA ARG A 23 11.39 -6.17 3.71
C ARG A 23 12.10 -5.98 5.04
N ARG A 24 11.62 -6.65 6.10
CA ARG A 24 12.25 -6.60 7.43
C ARG A 24 13.39 -7.61 7.58
N LEU A 25 13.25 -8.79 7.00
CA LEU A 25 14.21 -9.90 7.16
C LEU A 25 15.07 -10.08 5.91
N PRO A 26 16.40 -10.30 6.07
CA PRO A 26 17.27 -10.67 4.96
C PRO A 26 16.95 -12.11 4.53
N THR A 27 16.65 -12.31 3.24
CA THR A 27 16.57 -13.66 2.67
C THR A 27 17.18 -13.66 1.28
N ALA A 28 17.59 -14.83 0.80
CA ALA A 28 18.22 -14.99 -0.50
C ALA A 28 17.31 -14.63 -1.70
N TYR A 29 15.99 -14.84 -1.61
CA TYR A 29 15.06 -14.74 -2.74
C TYR A 29 14.10 -13.55 -2.64
N PRO A 30 13.62 -12.98 -3.76
CA PRO A 30 12.55 -11.97 -3.75
C PRO A 30 11.29 -12.46 -3.01
N LEU A 31 10.60 -11.55 -2.33
CA LEU A 31 9.32 -11.87 -1.69
C LEU A 31 8.18 -11.51 -2.65
N LYS A 32 7.35 -12.50 -2.98
CA LYS A 32 6.07 -12.28 -3.67
C LYS A 32 5.01 -11.97 -2.61
N THR A 33 4.41 -10.79 -2.67
CA THR A 33 3.40 -10.30 -1.72
C THR A 33 2.31 -9.56 -2.48
N HIS A 34 1.23 -9.17 -1.80
CA HIS A 34 0.24 -8.24 -2.31
C HIS A 34 -0.20 -7.28 -1.21
N VAL A 35 -0.85 -6.20 -1.62
CA VAL A 35 -1.42 -5.20 -0.74
C VAL A 35 -2.93 -5.25 -0.89
N ASP A 36 -3.62 -5.33 0.23
CA ASP A 36 -5.05 -5.12 0.31
C ASP A 36 -5.30 -3.71 0.85
N ILE A 37 -6.12 -2.95 0.13
CA ILE A 37 -6.50 -1.58 0.49
C ILE A 37 -7.99 -1.59 0.79
N VAL A 38 -8.34 -1.14 1.99
CA VAL A 38 -9.72 -0.93 2.40
C VAL A 38 -9.88 0.53 2.78
N VAL A 39 -10.82 1.22 2.14
CA VAL A 39 -11.21 2.59 2.49
C VAL A 39 -12.53 2.52 3.23
N ILE A 40 -12.53 3.04 4.45
CA ILE A 40 -13.71 3.15 5.31
C ILE A 40 -14.14 4.62 5.30
N ALA A 41 -15.39 4.88 4.92
CA ALA A 41 -15.99 6.21 4.95
C ALA A 41 -16.26 6.66 6.41
N PRO A 42 -16.53 7.95 6.64
CA PRO A 42 -16.74 8.49 7.99
C PRO A 42 -17.95 7.89 8.73
N ASP A 43 -18.94 7.42 7.99
CA ASP A 43 -20.11 6.69 8.49
C ASP A 43 -19.78 5.27 8.98
N GLY A 44 -18.53 4.82 8.75
CA GLY A 44 -18.06 3.48 9.10
C GLY A 44 -18.32 2.44 8.00
N GLU A 45 -18.95 2.83 6.89
CA GLU A 45 -19.18 1.92 5.77
C GLU A 45 -17.91 1.70 4.94
N LYS A 46 -17.82 0.52 4.32
CA LYS A 46 -16.75 0.23 3.37
C LYS A 46 -17.02 0.98 2.08
N TYR A 47 -16.24 2.01 1.82
CA TYR A 47 -16.27 2.77 0.57
C TYR A 47 -15.63 1.98 -0.57
N LEU A 48 -14.47 1.36 -0.32
CA LEU A 48 -13.73 0.61 -1.32
C LEU A 48 -12.94 -0.53 -0.68
N GLU A 49 -12.89 -1.68 -1.35
CA GLU A 49 -11.98 -2.77 -1.05
C GLU A 49 -11.31 -3.23 -2.35
N THR A 50 -9.98 -3.14 -2.43
CA THR A 50 -9.24 -3.55 -3.61
C THR A 50 -7.96 -4.28 -3.24
N ARG A 51 -7.66 -5.31 -4.01
CA ARG A 51 -6.45 -6.12 -3.88
C ARG A 51 -5.53 -5.83 -5.05
N THR A 52 -4.23 -5.69 -4.76
CA THR A 52 -3.23 -5.54 -5.80
C THR A 52 -2.86 -6.86 -6.43
N GLU A 53 -2.36 -6.79 -7.66
CA GLU A 53 -1.59 -7.89 -8.23
C GLU A 53 -0.36 -8.22 -7.36
N ASN A 54 0.28 -9.33 -7.68
CA ASN A 54 1.47 -9.78 -6.97
C ASN A 54 2.63 -8.80 -7.19
N ILE A 55 3.13 -8.25 -6.09
CA ILE A 55 4.28 -7.37 -6.03
C ILE A 55 5.49 -8.18 -5.59
N TYR A 56 6.57 -8.06 -6.35
CA TYR A 56 7.86 -8.63 -5.99
C TYR A 56 8.70 -7.60 -5.25
N VAL A 57 8.95 -7.81 -3.97
CA VAL A 57 9.84 -6.99 -3.14
C VAL A 57 11.24 -7.61 -3.20
N ALA A 58 12.22 -6.82 -3.66
CA ALA A 58 13.59 -7.27 -3.80
C ALA A 58 14.20 -7.71 -2.46
N ARG A 59 15.21 -8.58 -2.54
CA ARG A 59 15.98 -9.00 -1.36
C ARG A 59 16.73 -7.80 -0.78
N ASN A 60 16.96 -7.82 0.54
CA ASN A 60 17.87 -6.87 1.16
C ASN A 60 19.31 -7.35 0.88
N VAL A 61 20.09 -6.56 0.14
CA VAL A 61 21.50 -6.87 -0.17
C VAL A 61 22.38 -6.13 0.86
N PRO A 62 23.24 -6.83 1.62
CA PRO A 62 24.21 -6.17 2.49
C PRO A 62 25.06 -5.16 1.71
N GLY A 63 25.16 -3.92 2.19
CA GLY A 63 25.91 -2.85 1.53
C GLY A 63 25.09 -1.97 0.57
N GLU A 64 23.95 -2.42 0.06
CA GLU A 64 23.09 -1.62 -0.85
C GLU A 64 21.95 -0.89 -0.12
N GLY A 65 21.82 -1.10 1.19
CA GLY A 65 20.77 -0.50 2.00
C GLY A 65 19.39 -1.16 1.78
N PRO A 66 18.35 -0.64 2.45
CA PRO A 66 17.03 -1.24 2.42
C PRO A 66 16.37 -1.11 1.04
N SER A 67 16.11 -2.25 0.39
CA SER A 67 15.25 -2.32 -0.80
C SER A 67 13.81 -1.93 -0.44
N VAL A 68 13.45 -0.67 -0.67
CA VAL A 68 12.08 -0.15 -0.56
C VAL A 68 11.44 -0.18 -1.93
N LYS A 69 10.32 -0.87 -2.05
CA LYS A 69 9.48 -0.83 -3.25
C LYS A 69 8.25 0.01 -2.98
N PHE A 70 8.02 1.02 -3.79
CA PHE A 70 6.81 1.83 -3.69
C PHE A 70 5.71 1.20 -4.53
N PHE A 71 4.60 0.92 -3.88
CA PHE A 71 3.35 0.59 -4.54
C PHE A 71 2.52 1.86 -4.73
N ARG A 72 1.80 1.93 -5.86
CA ARG A 72 0.93 3.05 -6.24
C ARG A 72 -0.38 2.47 -6.77
N LYS A 73 -1.52 2.91 -6.24
CA LYS A 73 -2.85 2.63 -6.76
C LYS A 73 -3.58 3.93 -7.00
N TYR A 74 -4.12 4.07 -8.20
CA TYR A 74 -5.13 5.09 -8.49
C TYR A 74 -6.51 4.51 -8.16
N ILE A 75 -7.28 5.27 -7.41
CA ILE A 75 -8.70 5.04 -7.16
C ILE A 75 -9.42 6.16 -7.90
N PRO A 76 -10.37 5.84 -8.79
CA PRO A 76 -11.14 6.87 -9.47
C PRO A 76 -11.99 7.64 -8.46
N GLY A 77 -11.96 8.96 -8.54
CA GLY A 77 -12.70 9.84 -7.64
C GLY A 77 -11.90 10.36 -6.45
N THR A 78 -12.49 11.33 -5.76
CA THR A 78 -12.00 11.89 -4.50
C THR A 78 -12.53 11.05 -3.34
N LEU A 79 -11.66 10.63 -2.42
CA LEU A 79 -12.12 9.96 -1.20
C LEU A 79 -12.91 10.94 -0.32
N PRO A 80 -13.99 10.48 0.35
CA PRO A 80 -14.70 11.31 1.31
C PRO A 80 -13.77 11.87 2.38
N GLU A 81 -13.97 13.12 2.80
CA GLU A 81 -13.20 13.72 3.89
C GLU A 81 -13.28 12.85 5.15
N ASN A 82 -12.18 12.75 5.91
CA ASN A 82 -12.06 11.90 7.11
C ASN A 82 -12.18 10.39 6.87
N SER A 83 -12.10 9.92 5.62
CA SER A 83 -12.01 8.48 5.33
C SER A 83 -10.76 7.85 5.97
N THR A 84 -10.93 6.66 6.53
CA THR A 84 -9.83 5.85 7.05
C THR A 84 -9.35 4.88 5.99
N VAL A 85 -8.08 5.02 5.57
CA VAL A 85 -7.44 4.06 4.66
C VAL A 85 -6.68 3.00 5.47
N ILE A 86 -7.13 1.77 5.38
CA ILE A 86 -6.51 0.58 5.99
C ILE A 86 -5.73 -0.16 4.92
N ILE A 87 -4.47 -0.44 5.19
CA ILE A 87 -3.57 -1.12 4.26
C ILE A 87 -2.93 -2.32 4.94
N GLU A 88 -3.18 -3.48 4.36
CA GLU A 88 -2.65 -4.76 4.80
C GLU A 88 -1.68 -5.32 3.76
N CYS A 89 -0.54 -5.82 4.23
CA CYS A 89 0.43 -6.54 3.39
C CYS A 89 0.35 -8.02 3.76
N ARG A 90 0.13 -8.89 2.77
CA ARG A 90 0.00 -10.34 2.96
C ARG A 90 1.02 -11.11 2.14
#